data_AF-A0AA88WGY6-F1
#
_entry.id   AF-A0AA88WGY6-F1
#
_cell.length_a   1.000
_cell.length_b   1.000
_cell.length_c   1.000
_cell.angle_alpha   90.00
_cell.angle_beta   90.00
_cell.angle_gamma   90.00
#
_symmetry.space_group_name_H-M   'P 1'
#
loop_
_entity.id
_entity.type
_entity.pdbx_description
1 polymer ?
#
loop_
_entity_poly.entity_id
_entity_poly.type
_entity_poly.pdbx_seq_one_letter_code
_entity_poly.pdbx_strand_id
1 'polypeptide(L)'
;MMIVASIVPNFLMGIITGAGIQGLMILGGGFFRLPNDLPEPFWKYPMYYIAFHKYAFQGLFKNEFQGQKYPSNVGRHKINGEYILREWWQVEMGYSKWINLAILFGMVVLYRVMFLAIIKGVEKAKPALRRFMSPDQKRMKQVMASLTATPLHEATLQYDQASLVIQNGYKFTQQAPDCYRSCGRLGEHFLIGFDA
;
A
#
# COMPACT_ATOMS: atom_id res chain seq x y z
N MET A 1 -2.04 -6.48 -16.21
CA MET A 1 -2.92 -5.96 -15.14
C MET A 1 -3.95 -6.97 -14.61
N MET A 2 -3.61 -8.27 -14.50
CA MET A 2 -4.53 -9.25 -13.86
C MET A 2 -4.08 -9.63 -12.44
N ILE A 3 -2.78 -9.47 -12.12
CA ILE A 3 -2.19 -9.84 -10.83
C ILE A 3 -2.80 -9.03 -9.67
N VAL A 4 -2.92 -7.71 -9.83
CA VAL A 4 -3.36 -6.81 -8.75
C VAL A 4 -4.80 -7.09 -8.33
N ALA A 5 -5.70 -7.38 -9.29
CA ALA A 5 -7.09 -7.72 -9.00
C ALA A 5 -7.24 -9.04 -8.22
N SER A 6 -6.30 -9.98 -8.34
CA SER A 6 -6.36 -11.27 -7.63
C SER A 6 -5.88 -11.22 -6.17
N ILE A 7 -5.19 -10.14 -5.79
CA ILE A 7 -4.58 -9.99 -4.46
C ILE A 7 -5.42 -9.05 -3.59
N VAL A 8 -6.00 -8.01 -4.17
CA VAL A 8 -6.71 -6.97 -3.44
C VAL A 8 -8.18 -7.36 -3.26
N PRO A 9 -8.74 -7.29 -2.04
CA PRO A 9 -10.12 -7.71 -1.78
C PRO A 9 -11.18 -6.79 -2.44
N ASN A 10 -10.80 -5.57 -2.82
CA ASN A 10 -11.67 -4.55 -3.42
C ASN A 10 -11.17 -4.13 -4.81
N PHE A 11 -12.06 -4.14 -5.82
CA PHE A 11 -11.76 -3.78 -7.21
C PHE A 11 -11.16 -2.37 -7.37
N LEU A 12 -11.72 -1.38 -6.65
CA LEU A 12 -11.27 0.02 -6.73
C LEU A 12 -9.81 0.19 -6.29
N MET A 13 -9.44 -0.45 -5.18
CA MET A 13 -8.05 -0.42 -4.67
C MET A 13 -7.11 -1.12 -5.66
N GLY A 14 -7.57 -2.18 -6.32
CA GLY A 14 -6.82 -2.86 -7.38
C GLY A 14 -6.56 -1.98 -8.61
N ILE A 15 -7.53 -1.17 -9.06
CA ILE A 15 -7.33 -0.23 -10.17
C ILE A 15 -6.35 0.87 -9.77
N ILE A 16 -6.53 1.51 -8.61
CA ILE A 16 -5.69 2.63 -8.18
C ILE A 16 -4.23 2.17 -8.04
N THR A 17 -4.00 1.04 -7.39
CA THR A 17 -2.65 0.47 -7.24
C THR A 17 -2.07 0.04 -8.60
N GLY A 18 -2.87 -0.60 -9.46
CA GLY A 18 -2.43 -1.01 -10.80
C GLY A 18 -2.05 0.18 -11.69
N ALA A 19 -2.84 1.25 -11.66
CA ALA A 19 -2.57 2.49 -12.38
C ALA A 19 -1.32 3.19 -11.86
N GLY A 20 -1.12 3.26 -10.54
CA GLY A 20 0.07 3.82 -9.92
C GLY A 20 1.35 3.08 -10.34
N ILE A 21 1.34 1.75 -10.27
CA ILE A 21 2.47 0.93 -10.73
C ILE A 21 2.72 1.17 -12.21
N GLN A 22 1.68 1.09 -13.05
CA GLN A 22 1.81 1.29 -14.49
C GLN A 22 2.38 2.67 -14.84
N GLY A 23 1.91 3.73 -14.16
CA GLY A 23 2.42 5.09 -14.32
C GLY A 23 3.90 5.19 -13.95
N LEU A 24 4.31 4.58 -12.84
CA LEU A 24 5.72 4.52 -12.45
C LEU A 24 6.58 3.81 -13.51
N MET A 25 6.07 2.73 -14.11
CA MET A 25 6.77 2.02 -15.19
C MET A 25 6.88 2.83 -16.49
N ILE A 26 5.91 3.71 -16.78
CA ILE A 26 5.98 4.61 -17.93
C ILE A 26 7.06 5.67 -17.70
N LEU A 27 7.15 6.23 -16.50
CA LEU A 27 8.18 7.21 -16.13
C LEU A 27 9.59 6.62 -16.26
N GLY A 28 9.78 5.36 -15.84
CA GLY A 28 11.04 4.62 -16.00
C GLY A 28 11.26 4.02 -17.39
N GLY A 29 10.32 4.18 -18.33
CA GLY A 29 10.34 3.54 -19.65
C GLY A 29 11.33 4.15 -20.65
N GLY A 30 12.11 5.15 -20.25
CA GLY A 30 13.12 5.79 -21.10
C GLY A 30 12.58 6.93 -21.96
N PHE A 31 11.31 7.33 -21.82
CA PHE A 31 10.74 8.48 -22.54
C PHE A 31 10.90 9.82 -21.82
N PHE A 32 10.50 9.88 -20.55
CA PHE A 32 10.57 11.11 -19.76
C PHE A 32 11.94 11.37 -19.16
N ARG A 33 12.72 10.31 -18.94
CA ARG A 33 14.07 10.40 -18.40
C ARG A 33 14.96 9.40 -19.14
N LEU A 34 16.09 9.90 -19.64
CA LEU A 34 16.99 9.12 -20.47
C LEU A 34 17.72 8.06 -19.64
N PRO A 35 18.08 6.90 -20.23
CA PRO A 35 18.70 5.79 -19.51
C PRO A 35 20.00 6.15 -18.78
N ASN A 36 20.76 7.13 -19.30
CA ASN A 36 22.02 7.57 -18.72
C ASN A 36 21.85 8.56 -17.55
N ASP A 37 20.68 9.18 -17.39
CA ASP A 37 20.41 10.15 -16.33
C ASP A 37 19.68 9.53 -15.11
N LEU A 38 19.47 8.20 -15.11
CA LEU A 38 18.84 7.49 -13.99
C LEU A 38 19.88 7.06 -12.94
N PRO A 39 19.65 7.32 -11.63
CA PRO A 39 20.50 6.80 -10.57
C PRO A 39 20.46 5.27 -10.55
N GLU A 40 21.66 4.68 -10.54
CA GLU A 40 21.87 3.31 -11.03
C GLU A 40 21.21 2.21 -10.18
N PRO A 41 21.31 2.17 -8.84
CA PRO A 41 20.96 0.95 -8.10
C PRO A 41 19.45 0.65 -8.09
N PHE A 42 18.61 1.66 -7.87
CA PHE A 42 17.20 1.45 -7.54
C PHE A 42 16.23 1.83 -8.66
N TRP A 43 16.61 2.76 -9.54
CA TRP A 43 15.74 3.24 -10.62
C TRP A 43 16.12 2.66 -11.98
N LYS A 44 17.42 2.49 -12.26
CA LYS A 44 17.90 1.96 -13.55
C LYS A 44 17.69 0.45 -13.65
N TYR A 45 18.14 -0.35 -12.69
CA TYR A 45 18.11 -1.82 -12.85
C TYR A 45 16.71 -2.46 -12.78
N PRO A 46 15.83 -2.16 -11.80
CA PRO A 46 14.51 -2.77 -11.79
C PRO A 46 13.55 -2.05 -12.72
N MET A 47 13.57 -0.71 -12.78
CA MET A 47 12.49 0.00 -13.47
C MET A 47 12.66 0.02 -15.00
N TYR A 48 13.89 0.24 -15.48
CA TYR A 48 14.16 0.37 -16.93
C TYR A 48 14.08 -0.97 -17.66
N TYR A 49 14.57 -2.07 -17.07
CA TYR A 49 14.63 -3.38 -17.74
C TYR A 49 13.31 -4.16 -17.65
N ILE A 50 12.54 -3.98 -16.57
CA ILE A 50 11.23 -4.62 -16.39
C ILE A 50 10.14 -3.83 -17.14
N ALA A 51 10.30 -2.53 -17.37
CA ALA A 51 9.31 -1.76 -18.11
C ALA A 51 9.26 -2.18 -19.59
N PHE A 52 8.18 -2.87 -19.98
CA PHE A 52 7.93 -3.20 -21.39
C PHE A 52 7.90 -1.96 -22.31
N HIS A 53 7.56 -0.79 -21.76
CA HIS A 53 7.57 0.49 -22.46
C HIS A 53 8.93 0.81 -23.10
N LYS A 54 10.05 0.42 -22.46
CA LYS A 54 11.40 0.58 -23.05
C LYS A 54 11.47 -0.02 -24.45
N TYR A 55 11.08 -1.30 -24.57
CA TYR A 55 11.18 -2.03 -25.84
C TYR A 55 10.17 -1.52 -26.87
N ALA A 56 8.98 -1.12 -26.43
CA ALA A 56 7.98 -0.49 -27.28
C ALA A 56 8.50 0.83 -27.86
N PHE A 57 9.02 1.73 -27.01
CA PHE A 57 9.59 3.01 -27.44
C PHE A 57 10.80 2.80 -28.36
N GLN A 58 11.75 1.95 -28.00
CA GLN A 58 12.87 1.62 -28.88
C GLN A 58 12.44 1.03 -30.23
N GLY A 59 11.36 0.25 -30.27
CA GLY A 59 10.76 -0.25 -31.50
C GLY A 59 10.16 0.87 -32.35
N LEU A 60 9.38 1.76 -31.75
CA LEU A 60 8.74 2.91 -32.41
C LEU A 60 9.78 3.88 -32.99
N PHE A 61 10.79 4.27 -32.21
CA PHE A 61 11.83 5.17 -32.70
C PHE A 61 12.66 4.55 -33.81
N LYS A 62 12.96 3.24 -33.73
CA LYS A 62 13.61 2.55 -34.84
C LYS A 62 12.72 2.49 -36.08
N ASN A 63 11.41 2.31 -35.91
CA ASN A 63 10.49 2.27 -37.04
C ASN A 63 10.39 3.63 -37.76
N GLU A 64 10.38 4.72 -37.01
CA GLU A 64 10.15 6.06 -37.56
C GLU A 64 11.43 6.71 -38.09
N PHE A 65 12.57 6.53 -37.41
CA PHE A 65 13.79 7.28 -37.73
C PHE A 65 14.81 6.46 -38.54
N GLN A 66 14.74 5.13 -38.60
CA GLN A 66 15.68 4.36 -39.43
C GLN A 66 15.43 4.60 -40.92
N GLY A 67 16.48 4.97 -41.65
CA GLY A 67 16.41 5.27 -43.08
C GLY A 67 15.85 6.64 -43.45
N GLN A 68 15.41 7.44 -42.47
CA GLN A 68 14.91 8.80 -42.72
C GLN A 68 16.01 9.85 -42.59
N LYS A 69 15.96 10.88 -43.45
CA LYS A 69 16.91 12.00 -43.45
C LYS A 69 16.15 13.31 -43.26
N TYR A 70 16.51 14.05 -42.23
CA TYR A 70 15.85 15.30 -41.88
C TYR A 70 16.71 16.50 -42.33
N PRO A 71 16.09 17.58 -42.84
CA PRO A 71 16.82 18.81 -43.12
C PRO A 71 17.29 19.44 -41.79
N SER A 72 18.58 19.80 -41.72
CA SER A 72 19.12 20.54 -40.57
C SER A 72 18.68 22.00 -40.63
N ASN A 73 18.35 22.60 -39.47
CA ASN A 73 18.18 24.05 -39.35
C ASN A 73 19.52 24.81 -39.29
N VAL A 74 20.63 24.09 -39.10
CA VAL A 74 22.00 24.61 -39.11
C VAL A 74 22.75 23.98 -40.28
N GLY A 75 22.74 24.67 -41.44
CA GLY A 75 23.54 24.35 -42.63
C GLY A 75 22.88 23.47 -43.70
N ARG A 76 23.63 23.15 -44.77
CA ARG A 76 23.20 22.32 -45.93
C ARG A 76 23.24 20.80 -45.67
N HIS A 77 23.59 20.35 -44.47
CA HIS A 77 23.73 18.93 -44.18
C HIS A 77 22.40 18.32 -43.71
N LYS A 78 22.04 17.16 -44.26
CA LYS A 78 20.88 16.39 -43.80
C LYS A 78 21.29 15.58 -42.58
N ILE A 79 20.55 15.70 -41.48
CA ILE A 79 20.77 14.89 -40.27
C ILE A 79 20.17 13.52 -40.51
N ASN A 80 20.98 12.48 -40.32
CA ASN A 80 20.52 11.12 -40.49
C ASN A 80 19.72 10.68 -39.25
N GLY A 81 18.61 9.96 -39.45
CA GLY A 81 17.77 9.52 -38.34
C GLY A 81 18.54 8.62 -37.36
N GLU A 82 19.48 7.79 -37.83
CA GLU A 82 20.33 6.97 -36.95
C GLU A 82 21.20 7.79 -35.99
N TYR A 83 21.59 9.01 -36.36
CA TYR A 83 22.32 9.92 -35.48
C TYR A 83 21.41 10.43 -34.36
N ILE A 84 20.15 10.78 -34.69
CA ILE A 84 19.14 11.19 -33.71
C ILE A 84 18.82 10.04 -32.74
N LEU A 85 18.66 8.82 -33.25
CA LEU A 85 18.43 7.63 -32.42
C LEU A 85 19.55 7.39 -31.38
N ARG A 86 20.81 7.56 -31.78
CA ARG A 86 21.96 7.31 -30.90
C ARG A 86 22.23 8.45 -29.93
N GLU A 87 22.23 9.68 -30.43
CA GLU A 87 22.70 10.84 -29.67
C GLU A 87 21.58 11.41 -28.79
N TRP A 88 20.38 11.57 -29.34
CA TRP A 88 19.26 12.17 -28.62
C TRP A 88 18.48 11.15 -27.82
N TRP A 89 18.20 9.98 -28.40
CA TRP A 89 17.37 8.97 -27.75
C TRP A 89 18.18 7.86 -27.05
N GLN A 90 19.51 7.86 -27.19
CA GLN A 90 20.41 6.88 -26.57
C GLN A 90 19.96 5.42 -26.80
N VAL A 91 19.47 5.13 -28.00
CA VAL A 91 18.97 3.80 -28.35
C VAL A 91 20.11 2.86 -28.66
N GLU A 92 20.00 1.66 -28.12
CA GLU A 92 20.89 0.56 -28.43
C GLU A 92 20.65 0.05 -29.86
N MET A 93 21.55 0.39 -30.78
CA MET A 93 21.45 0.04 -32.20
C MET A 93 21.83 -1.42 -32.51
N GLY A 94 22.30 -2.19 -31.52
CA GLY A 94 22.69 -3.60 -31.69
C GLY A 94 21.52 -4.54 -32.04
N TYR A 95 20.28 -4.13 -31.76
CA TYR A 95 19.08 -4.94 -32.01
C TYR A 95 18.23 -4.40 -33.17
N SER A 96 17.63 -5.28 -33.96
CA SER A 96 16.66 -4.89 -35.01
C SER A 96 15.29 -4.54 -34.43
N LYS A 97 14.49 -3.77 -35.17
CA LYS A 97 13.09 -3.42 -34.80
C LYS A 97 12.24 -4.67 -34.54
N TRP A 98 12.48 -5.74 -35.29
CA TRP A 98 11.79 -7.03 -35.15
C TRP A 98 12.17 -7.78 -33.86
N ILE A 99 13.40 -7.63 -33.40
CA ILE A 99 13.86 -8.24 -32.14
C ILE A 99 13.18 -7.55 -30.96
N ASN A 100 13.09 -6.22 -30.99
CA ASN A 100 12.33 -5.47 -29.98
C ASN A 100 10.86 -5.91 -29.93
N LEU A 101 10.24 -6.16 -31.10
CA LEU A 101 8.87 -6.67 -31.18
C LEU A 101 8.74 -8.10 -30.64
N ALA A 102 9.70 -8.97 -30.94
CA ALA A 102 9.74 -10.34 -30.42
C ALA A 102 9.91 -10.36 -28.89
N ILE A 103 10.78 -9.51 -28.34
CA ILE A 103 10.96 -9.35 -26.89
C ILE A 103 9.66 -8.86 -26.25
N LEU A 104 8.98 -7.88 -26.86
CA LEU A 104 7.71 -7.37 -26.37
C LEU A 104 6.64 -8.47 -26.34
N PHE A 105 6.55 -9.29 -27.38
CA PHE A 105 5.64 -10.44 -27.40
C PHE A 105 6.02 -11.49 -26.34
N GLY A 106 7.31 -11.79 -26.20
CA GLY A 106 7.83 -12.68 -25.17
C GLY A 106 7.49 -12.21 -23.76
N MET A 107 7.60 -10.90 -23.49
CA MET A 107 7.21 -10.28 -22.22
C MET A 107 5.71 -10.49 -21.93
N VAL A 108 4.83 -10.36 -22.92
CA VAL A 108 3.39 -10.60 -22.75
C VAL A 108 3.13 -12.03 -22.29
N VAL A 109 3.74 -13.01 -22.96
CA VAL A 109 3.62 -14.43 -22.59
C VAL A 109 4.20 -14.67 -21.20
N LEU A 110 5.40 -14.14 -20.93
CA LEU A 110 6.07 -14.27 -19.63
C LEU A 110 5.21 -13.72 -18.48
N TYR A 111 4.66 -12.51 -18.61
CA TYR A 111 3.80 -11.93 -17.57
C TYR A 111 2.49 -12.71 -17.40
N ARG A 112 1.94 -13.31 -18.46
CA ARG A 112 0.76 -14.18 -18.37
C ARG A 112 1.07 -15.48 -17.64
N VAL A 113 2.20 -16.11 -17.92
CA VAL A 113 2.65 -17.33 -17.23
C VAL A 113 2.99 -17.02 -15.77
N MET A 114 3.70 -15.93 -15.49
CA MET A 114 4.01 -15.48 -14.14
C MET A 114 2.73 -15.23 -13.33
N PHE A 115 1.71 -14.62 -13.95
CA PHE A 115 0.39 -14.45 -13.33
C PHE A 115 -0.26 -15.79 -12.96
N LEU A 116 -0.27 -16.76 -13.88
CA LEU A 116 -0.82 -18.09 -13.61
C LEU A 116 -0.04 -18.81 -12.50
N ALA A 117 1.29 -18.64 -12.47
CA ALA A 117 2.14 -19.18 -11.42
C ALA A 117 1.83 -18.56 -10.05
N ILE A 118 1.62 -17.23 -9.98
CA ILE A 118 1.23 -16.54 -8.74
C ILE A 118 -0.12 -17.04 -8.25
N ILE A 119 -1.14 -17.15 -9.11
CA ILE A 119 -2.46 -17.66 -8.69
C ILE A 119 -2.35 -19.08 -8.15
N LYS A 120 -1.71 -19.99 -8.89
CA LYS A 120 -1.50 -21.37 -8.44
C LYS A 120 -0.68 -21.44 -7.14
N GLY A 121 0.31 -20.56 -6.99
CA GLY A 121 1.11 -20.42 -5.79
C GLY A 121 0.27 -19.97 -4.59
N VAL A 122 -0.55 -18.93 -4.76
CA VAL A 122 -1.45 -18.40 -3.71
C VAL A 122 -2.51 -19.44 -3.32
N GLU A 123 -3.06 -20.19 -4.28
CA GLU A 123 -3.99 -21.30 -4.00
C GLU A 123 -3.35 -22.40 -3.14
N LYS A 124 -2.08 -22.74 -3.39
CA LYS A 124 -1.32 -23.72 -2.61
C LYS A 124 -0.81 -23.16 -1.28
N ALA A 125 -0.56 -21.85 -1.21
CA ALA A 125 -0.10 -21.18 0.00
C ALA A 125 -1.23 -20.96 1.01
N LYS A 126 -2.48 -20.73 0.58
CA LYS A 126 -3.64 -20.59 1.48
C LYS A 126 -3.78 -21.73 2.52
N PRO A 127 -3.71 -23.02 2.16
CA PRO A 127 -3.75 -24.11 3.16
C PRO A 127 -2.47 -24.18 4.00
N ALA A 128 -1.30 -23.84 3.46
CA ALA A 128 -0.04 -23.82 4.20
C ALA A 128 -0.02 -22.70 5.26
N LEU A 129 -0.42 -21.48 4.89
CA LEU A 129 -0.52 -20.33 5.79
C LEU A 129 -1.54 -20.59 6.91
N ARG A 130 -2.68 -21.23 6.60
CA ARG A 130 -3.65 -21.69 7.62
C ARG A 130 -3.06 -22.72 8.59
N ARG A 131 -2.17 -23.61 8.12
CA ARG A 131 -1.45 -24.56 8.98
C ARG A 131 -0.41 -23.86 9.86
N PHE A 132 0.28 -22.84 9.35
CA PHE A 132 1.28 -22.08 10.11
C PHE A 132 0.68 -21.07 11.09
N MET A 133 -0.51 -20.51 10.83
CA MET A 133 -1.22 -19.63 11.78
C MET A 133 -2.02 -20.40 12.84
N SER A 134 -2.28 -21.70 12.65
CA SER A 134 -3.03 -22.53 13.61
C SER A 134 -2.40 -22.66 15.02
N PRO A 135 -1.06 -22.74 15.19
CA PRO A 135 -0.44 -22.73 16.51
C PRO A 135 -0.69 -21.41 17.25
N ASP A 136 -0.56 -20.27 16.56
CA ASP A 136 -0.66 -18.94 17.14
C ASP A 136 -2.11 -18.53 17.47
N GLN A 137 -3.06 -18.91 16.61
CA GLN A 137 -4.49 -18.64 16.84
C GLN A 137 -5.05 -19.43 18.04
N LYS A 138 -4.58 -20.67 18.25
CA LYS A 138 -4.93 -21.48 19.44
C LYS A 138 -4.32 -20.88 20.70
N ARG A 139 -3.05 -20.45 20.64
CA ARG A 139 -2.37 -19.79 21.76
C ARG A 139 -3.01 -18.46 22.12
N MET A 140 -3.34 -17.60 21.15
CA MET A 140 -4.06 -16.35 21.38
C MET A 140 -5.49 -16.58 21.91
N LYS A 141 -6.23 -17.55 21.38
CA LYS A 141 -7.56 -17.89 21.91
C LYS A 141 -7.50 -18.41 23.35
N GLN A 142 -6.51 -19.23 23.67
CA GLN A 142 -6.30 -19.73 25.03
C GLN A 142 -5.83 -18.62 25.99
N VAL A 143 -4.94 -17.73 25.53
CA VAL A 143 -4.49 -16.56 26.29
C VAL A 143 -5.62 -15.57 26.51
N MET A 144 -6.45 -15.28 25.50
CA MET A 144 -7.64 -14.44 25.64
C MET A 144 -8.71 -15.10 26.51
N ALA A 145 -8.93 -16.41 26.40
CA ALA A 145 -9.84 -17.15 27.28
C ALA A 145 -9.35 -17.14 28.74
N SER A 146 -8.04 -17.30 28.97
CA SER A 146 -7.42 -17.19 30.29
C SER A 146 -7.50 -15.77 30.84
N LEU A 147 -7.18 -14.75 30.03
CA LEU A 147 -7.30 -13.33 30.38
C LEU A 147 -8.75 -12.86 30.54
N THR A 148 -9.74 -13.62 30.05
CA THR A 148 -11.17 -13.31 30.25
C THR A 148 -11.71 -14.01 31.50
N ALA A 149 -11.17 -15.18 31.85
CA ALA A 149 -11.58 -15.92 33.04
C ALA A 149 -11.08 -15.30 34.36
N THR A 150 -9.87 -14.73 34.39
CA THR A 150 -9.26 -14.23 35.63
C THR A 150 -9.78 -12.85 36.10
N PRO A 151 -9.95 -11.81 35.25
CA PRO A 151 -10.38 -10.49 35.70
C PRO A 151 -11.90 -10.35 35.82
N LEU A 152 -12.71 -11.22 35.21
CA LEU A 152 -14.17 -11.15 35.37
C LEU A 152 -14.59 -11.64 36.76
N HIS A 153 -13.97 -12.71 37.28
CA HIS A 153 -14.35 -13.29 38.57
C HIS A 153 -13.97 -12.38 39.76
N GLU A 154 -12.76 -11.82 39.76
CA GLU A 154 -12.35 -10.81 40.76
C GLU A 154 -13.18 -9.52 40.64
N ALA A 155 -13.47 -9.06 39.42
CA ALA A 155 -14.32 -7.87 39.23
C ALA A 155 -15.76 -8.10 39.71
N THR A 156 -16.38 -9.27 39.48
CA THR A 156 -17.72 -9.57 40.01
C THR A 156 -17.77 -9.62 41.53
N LEU A 157 -16.77 -10.22 42.19
CA LEU A 157 -16.71 -10.26 43.65
C LEU A 157 -16.54 -8.85 44.24
N GLN A 158 -15.74 -8.01 43.59
CA GLN A 158 -15.54 -6.63 44.01
C GLN A 158 -16.77 -5.75 43.74
N TYR A 159 -17.53 -6.01 42.68
CA TYR A 159 -18.78 -5.31 42.36
C TYR A 159 -19.91 -5.70 43.32
N ASP A 160 -20.03 -6.98 43.68
CA ASP A 160 -21.01 -7.45 44.67
C ASP A 160 -20.71 -6.88 46.06
N GLN A 161 -19.43 -6.85 46.45
CA GLN A 161 -19.01 -6.30 47.73
C GLN A 161 -19.21 -4.78 47.79
N ALA A 162 -18.92 -4.06 46.69
CA ALA A 162 -19.21 -2.64 46.59
C ALA A 162 -20.72 -2.34 46.61
N SER A 163 -21.54 -3.16 45.94
CA SER A 163 -23.00 -3.00 45.91
C SER A 163 -23.63 -3.22 47.30
N LEU A 164 -23.13 -4.16 48.09
CA LEU A 164 -23.53 -4.37 49.48
C LEU A 164 -23.15 -3.20 50.40
N VAL A 165 -21.96 -2.62 50.24
CA VAL A 165 -21.53 -1.43 51.00
C VAL A 165 -22.41 -0.22 50.67
N ILE A 166 -22.76 -0.04 49.39
CA ILE A 166 -23.63 1.05 48.95
C ILE A 166 -25.06 0.85 49.50
N GLN A 167 -25.65 -0.35 49.40
CA GLN A 167 -26.98 -0.61 49.98
C GLN A 167 -27.03 -0.44 51.50
N ASN A 168 -25.98 -0.86 52.22
CA ASN A 168 -25.89 -0.67 53.66
C ASN A 168 -25.66 0.80 54.04
N GLY A 169 -24.92 1.57 53.23
CA GLY A 169 -24.73 3.02 53.39
C GLY A 169 -26.01 3.83 53.15
N TYR A 170 -26.83 3.45 52.17
CA TYR A 170 -28.14 4.06 51.93
C TYR A 170 -29.15 3.72 53.04
N LYS A 171 -29.09 2.53 53.64
CA LYS A 171 -29.91 2.21 54.84
C LYS A 171 -29.47 2.98 56.09
N PHE A 172 -28.18 3.29 56.24
CA PHE A 172 -27.68 4.05 57.39
C PHE A 172 -28.02 5.55 57.33
N THR A 173 -28.12 6.13 56.13
CA THR A 173 -28.45 7.55 55.94
C THR A 173 -29.93 7.87 56.09
N GLN A 174 -30.81 6.86 56.08
CA GLN A 174 -32.26 7.05 56.25
C GLN A 174 -32.73 7.01 57.72
N GLN A 175 -31.82 6.72 58.66
CA GLN A 175 -32.09 6.65 60.11
C GLN A 175 -31.49 7.82 60.92
N ALA A 176 -31.27 8.99 60.29
CA ALA A 176 -30.86 10.19 61.03
C ALA A 176 -31.41 11.49 60.41
N PRO A 177 -32.71 11.80 60.53
CA PRO A 177 -33.24 13.08 60.10
C PRO A 177 -33.39 14.05 61.28
N ASP A 178 -32.31 14.54 61.92
CA ASP A 178 -32.45 15.59 62.96
C ASP A 178 -31.16 16.39 63.33
N CYS A 179 -30.22 16.66 62.41
CA CYS A 179 -29.02 17.45 62.78
C CYS A 179 -28.50 18.49 61.77
N TYR A 180 -29.27 18.89 60.76
CA TYR A 180 -28.82 19.90 59.77
C TYR A 180 -29.80 21.06 59.51
N ARG A 181 -30.64 21.42 60.50
CA ARG A 181 -31.49 22.63 60.45
C ARG A 181 -31.02 23.74 61.41
N SER A 182 -29.70 23.92 61.55
CA SER A 182 -29.14 25.06 62.31
C SER A 182 -27.88 25.71 61.70
N CYS A 183 -27.39 25.24 60.55
CA CYS A 183 -26.15 25.76 59.94
C CYS A 183 -26.35 26.34 58.53
N GLY A 184 -27.48 27.01 58.30
CA GLY A 184 -27.87 27.62 57.01
C GLY A 184 -28.04 29.14 57.08
N ARG A 185 -27.16 29.85 57.80
CA ARG A 185 -27.22 31.33 57.88
C ARG A 185 -25.85 32.03 57.83
N LEU A 186 -24.86 31.46 57.17
CA LEU A 186 -23.63 32.17 56.81
C LEU A 186 -23.02 31.48 55.58
N GLY A 187 -23.16 32.07 54.39
CA GLY A 187 -22.47 31.55 53.20
C GLY A 187 -22.95 31.97 51.81
N GLU A 188 -24.03 32.77 51.67
CA GLU A 188 -24.49 33.25 50.35
C GLU A 188 -23.67 34.43 49.79
N HIS A 189 -22.34 34.35 49.88
CA HIS A 189 -21.45 35.37 49.31
C HIS A 189 -20.14 34.73 48.82
N PHE A 190 -20.20 33.76 47.90
CA PHE A 190 -19.03 33.46 47.09
C PHE A 190 -19.39 32.75 45.78
N LEU A 191 -18.98 33.39 44.68
CA LEU A 191 -18.75 32.83 43.33
C LEU A 191 -19.95 32.72 42.39
N ILE A 192 -20.39 33.90 41.97
CA ILE A 192 -20.73 34.19 40.58
C ILE A 192 -19.40 34.29 39.80
N GLY A 193 -19.30 33.57 38.67
CA GLY A 193 -18.40 33.93 37.57
C GLY A 193 -17.27 32.94 37.30
N PHE A 194 -17.47 32.03 36.34
CA PHE A 194 -16.47 31.64 35.34
C PHE A 194 -17.16 30.74 34.29
N ASP A 195 -17.80 31.38 33.30
CA ASP A 195 -18.11 30.79 31.99
C ASP A 195 -18.01 31.92 30.95
N ALA A 196 -16.82 32.04 30.35
CA ALA A 196 -16.53 32.64 29.05
C ALA A 196 -15.09 32.27 28.64
#